data_AF-A0AAE3RD03-F1
#
_entry.id   AF-A0AAE3RD03-F1
#
_cell.length_a   1.000
_cell.length_b   1.000
_cell.length_c   1.000
_cell.angle_alpha   90.00
_cell.angle_beta   90.00
_cell.angle_gamma   90.00
#
_symmetry.space_group_name_H-M   'P 1'
#
loop_
_entity.id
_entity.type
_entity.pdbx_description
1 polymer ?
#
loop_
_entity_poly.entity_id
_entity_poly.type
_entity_poly.pdbx_seq_one_letter_code
_entity_poly.pdbx_strand_id
1 'polypeptide(L)' 'MNYTFRVKCNYCESLLQVMEDSVGISERAEFEKGYCCECGETVAEFITDGFIFVSLVERGNQTDYIQS' A
#
# COMPACT_ATOMS: atom_id res chain seq x y z
N MET A 1 -3.93 -11.01 -7.23
CA MET A 1 -4.91 -11.12 -6.12
C MET A 1 -4.83 -9.80 -5.41
N ASN A 2 -5.91 -9.03 -5.28
CA ASN A 2 -5.80 -7.69 -4.69
C ASN A 2 -5.73 -7.81 -3.17
N TYR A 3 -4.54 -7.60 -2.61
CA TYR A 3 -4.35 -7.56 -1.16
C TYR A 3 -4.46 -6.12 -0.68
N THR A 4 -5.20 -5.93 0.41
CA THR A 4 -5.33 -4.62 1.04
C THR A 4 -5.27 -4.80 2.55
N PHE A 5 -4.37 -4.10 3.21
CA PHE A 5 -4.20 -4.16 4.65
C PHE A 5 -3.88 -2.78 5.22
N ARG A 6 -4.06 -2.64 6.53
CA ARG A 6 -3.77 -1.40 7.26
C ARG A 6 -2.50 -1.57 8.07
N VAL A 7 -1.65 -0.56 8.04
CA VAL A 7 -0.42 -0.50 8.83
C VAL A 7 -0.36 0.83 9.57
N LYS A 8 0.16 0.82 10.79
CA LYS A 8 0.45 2.04 11.55
C LYS A 8 1.90 2.41 11.32
N CYS A 9 2.18 3.65 10.95
CA CYS A 9 3.56 4.14 10.88
C CYS A 9 4.18 4.14 12.28
N ASN A 10 5.36 3.54 12.46
CA ASN A 10 6.03 3.50 13.76
C ASN A 10 6.60 4.87 14.18
N TYR A 11 6.79 5.79 13.24
CA TYR A 11 7.39 7.09 13.50
C TYR A 11 6.36 8.19 13.79
N CYS A 12 5.43 8.43 12.86
CA CYS A 12 4.40 9.46 13.00
C CYS A 12 3.05 8.94 13.51
N GLU A 13 2.95 7.63 13.80
CA GLU A 13 1.74 6.97 14.30
C GLU A 13 0.50 7.03 13.39
N SER A 14 0.66 7.54 12.16
CA SER A 14 -0.42 7.64 11.18
C SER A 14 -0.89 6.26 10.72
N LEU A 15 -2.21 6.12 10.58
CA LEU A 15 -2.81 4.89 10.04
C LEU A 15 -2.83 4.97 8.52
N LEU A 16 -2.21 3.99 7.88
CA LEU A 16 -2.04 3.92 6.44
C LEU A 16 -2.71 2.67 5.89
N GLN A 17 -3.20 2.75 4.67
CA GLN A 17 -3.72 1.63 3.91
C GLN A 17 -2.73 1.32 2.79
N VAL A 18 -2.32 0.06 2.75
CA VAL A 18 -1.44 -0.49 1.73
C VAL A 18 -2.29 -1.38 0.83
N MET A 19 -2.14 -1.18 -0.47
CA MET A 19 -2.79 -1.99 -1.49
C MET A 19 -1.75 -2.56 -2.43
N GLU A 20 -1.95 -3.81 -2.80
CA GLU A 20 -1.19 -4.49 -3.82
C GLU A 20 -2.09 -4.73 -5.03
N ASP A 21 -1.67 -4.22 -6.18
CA ASP A 21 -2.28 -4.53 -7.47
C ASP A 21 -1.32 -5.47 -8.23
N SER A 22 -1.60 -6.78 -8.14
CA SER A 22 -0.81 -7.78 -8.85
C SER A 22 -1.11 -7.68 -10.35
N VAL A 23 -0.12 -7.31 -11.15
CA VAL A 23 -0.31 -7.16 -12.61
C VAL A 23 -0.24 -8.52 -13.33
N GLY A 24 0.10 -9.61 -12.64
CA GLY A 24 -0.07 -10.99 -13.12
C GLY A 24 0.78 -11.39 -14.32
N ILE A 25 1.80 -10.59 -14.68
CA ILE A 25 2.58 -10.75 -15.93
C ILE A 25 4.10 -10.89 -15.67
N SER A 26 4.58 -10.80 -14.43
CA SER A 26 6.02 -10.71 -14.17
C SER A 26 6.61 -12.04 -13.69
N GLU A 27 7.43 -12.71 -14.51
CA GLU A 27 8.23 -13.91 -14.14
C GLU A 27 9.34 -13.62 -13.08
N ARG A 28 9.36 -12.41 -12.51
CA ARG A 28 10.25 -12.00 -11.43
C ARG A 28 9.47 -11.16 -10.43
N ALA A 29 9.35 -11.67 -9.21
CA ALA A 29 8.88 -10.86 -8.10
C ALA A 29 10.01 -9.89 -7.68
N GLU A 30 9.68 -8.62 -7.53
CA GLU A 30 10.61 -7.57 -7.09
C GLU A 30 10.28 -7.15 -5.65
N PHE A 31 11.28 -6.58 -4.97
CA PHE A 31 11.08 -6.02 -3.65
C PHE A 31 10.47 -4.63 -3.78
N GLU A 32 9.23 -4.49 -3.35
CA GLU A 32 8.54 -3.20 -3.32
C GLU A 32 8.47 -2.64 -1.91
N LYS A 33 8.65 -1.32 -1.81
CA LYS A 33 8.69 -0.58 -0.53
C LYS A 33 7.60 0.47 -0.47
N GLY A 34 6.76 0.36 0.56
CA GLY A 34 5.69 1.28 0.85
C GLY A 34 6.15 2.35 1.83
N TYR A 35 5.92 3.62 1.50
CA TYR A 35 6.35 4.76 2.30
C TYR A 35 5.16 5.47 2.94
N CYS A 36 5.36 5.97 4.15
CA CYS A 36 4.38 6.82 4.82
C CYS A 36 4.23 8.15 4.08
N CYS A 37 2.99 8.51 3.73
CA CYS A 37 2.71 9.78 3.05
C CYS A 37 3.02 11.02 3.92
N GLU A 38 3.05 10.88 5.25
CA GLU A 38 3.26 12.00 6.18
C GLU A 38 4.74 12.25 6.50
N CYS A 39 5.52 11.19 6.69
CA CYS A 39 6.92 11.31 7.16
C CYS A 39 7.95 10.64 6.26
N GLY A 40 7.53 9.96 5.19
CA GLY A 40 8.42 9.29 4.24
C GLY A 40 9.07 8.00 4.76
N GLU A 41 8.82 7.59 6.00
CA GLU A 41 9.37 6.36 6.57
C GLU A 41 8.82 5.12 5.86
N THR A 42 9.66 4.08 5.78
CA THR A 42 9.21 2.78 5.23
C THR A 42 8.23 2.13 6.20
N VAL A 43 7.04 1.78 5.69
CA VAL A 43 5.96 1.18 6.50
C VAL A 43 5.57 -0.22 6.04
N ALA A 44 5.93 -0.60 4.81
CA ALA A 44 5.72 -1.93 4.30
C ALA A 44 6.85 -2.30 3.33
N GLU A 45 7.25 -3.57 3.34
CA GLU A 45 8.21 -4.11 2.40
C GLU A 45 7.77 -5.53 2.07
N PHE A 46 7.50 -5.82 0.80
CA PHE A 46 7.04 -7.14 0.39
C PHE A 46 7.47 -7.48 -1.03
N ILE A 47 7.63 -8.78 -1.26
CA ILE A 47 7.98 -9.36 -2.55
C ILE A 47 6.67 -9.53 -3.32
N THR A 48 6.50 -8.76 -4.40
CA THR A 48 5.30 -8.82 -5.25
C THR A 48 5.70 -8.79 -6.72
N ASP A 49 4.87 -9.40 -7.57
CA ASP A 49 4.93 -9.30 -9.03
C ASP A 49 4.16 -8.08 -9.59
N GLY A 50 3.63 -7.23 -8.70
CA GLY A 50 2.84 -6.04 -9.02
C GLY A 50 3.32 -4.75 -8.35
N PHE A 51 2.41 -3.77 -8.29
CA PHE A 51 2.67 -2.46 -7.69
C PHE A 51 2.01 -2.32 -6.33
N ILE A 52 2.63 -1.52 -5.48
CA ILE A 52 2.12 -1.24 -4.14
C ILE A 52 1.79 0.23 -4.00
N PHE A 53 0.64 0.50 -3.40
CA PHE A 53 0.14 1.86 -3.17
C PHE A 53 -0.09 2.06 -1.68
N VAL A 54 0.45 3.15 -1.14
CA VAL A 54 0.23 3.55 0.25
C VAL A 54 -0.56 4.85 0.28
N SER A 55 -1.62 4.87 1.07
CA SER A 55 -2.48 6.05 1.27
C SER A 55 -2.79 6.24 2.75
N LEU A 56 -3.06 7.49 3.15
CA LEU A 56 -3.57 7.78 4.49
C LEU A 56 -4.99 7.27 4.64
N VAL A 57 -5.25 6.60 5.75
CA VAL A 57 -6.63 6.27 6.13
C VAL A 57 -7.24 7.54 6.69
N GLU A 58 -7.87 8.34 5.81
CA GLU A 58 -8.72 9.42 6.27
C GLU A 58 -9.81 8.83 7.17
N ARG A 59 -9.99 9.43 8.35
CA ARG A 59 -11.13 9.13 9.24
C ARG A 59 -12.40 9.67 8.58
N GLY A 60 -12.90 8.96 7.58
CA GLY A 60 -14.16 9.24 6.90
C GLY A 60 -14.01 9.59 5.42
N ASN A 61 -13.83 8.59 4.57
CA ASN A 61 -14.88 8.21 3.63
C ASN A 61 -14.44 6.97 2.87
N GLN A 62 -15.27 5.95 2.95
CA GLN A 62 -15.26 4.77 2.11
C GLN A 62 -15.64 5.22 0.70
N THR A 63 -14.71 5.80 -0.06
CA THR A 63 -14.91 6.01 -1.49
C THR A 63 -14.50 4.75 -2.21
N ASP A 64 -15.53 3.97 -2.53
CA ASP A 64 -15.56 2.91 -3.53
C ASP A 64 -14.58 3.18 -4.68
N TYR A 65 -13.71 2.20 -4.91
CA TYR A 65 -12.92 2.09 -6.13
C TYR A 65 -13.87 2.03 -7.33
N ILE A 66 -13.98 3.12 -8.09
CA ILE A 66 -14.59 3.08 -9.41
C ILE A 66 -13.50 2.59 -10.38
N GLN A 67 -13.53 1.29 -10.70
CA GLN A 67 -12.91 0.78 -11.93
C GLN A 67 -13.68 1.36 -13.12
N SER A 68 -13.01 2.11 -13.99
CA SER A 68 -13.51 2.50 -15.33
C SER A 68 -13.07 1.49 -16.37
#